data_AF-A0A2T4DTZ2-F1
#
_entry.id   AF-A0A2T4DTZ2-F1
#
_cell.length_a   1.000
_cell.length_b   1.000
_cell.length_c   1.000
_cell.angle_alpha   90.00
_cell.angle_beta   90.00
_cell.angle_gamma   90.00
#
_symmetry.space_group_name_H-M   'P 1'
#
loop_
_entity.id
_entity.type
_entity.pdbx_description
1 polymer ?
#
loop_
_entity_poly.entity_id
_entity_poly.type
_entity_poly.pdbx_seq_one_letter_code
_entity_poly.pdbx_strand_id
1 'polypeptide(L)'
;MNKTIFYFEKPSKWDLVTILLYIALTAFIYLTNIPSKVDWLFGYSFGTHLFLYFFNYKSLRKLNIWLIWIIFSLIHIYLYREYVDISSLQMFRGPAAHGLQFTWLLLILFQVLRLLSIKIQNRELVAPAKSRTDIWDNRKVTLVDFILFVIYFTIMLSLDLITMPNTM
;
A
#
# COMPACT_ATOMS: atom_id res chain seq x y z
N MET A 1 -23.46 -15.26 -2.90
CA MET A 1 -22.28 -16.15 -2.81
C MET A 1 -21.56 -15.84 -1.51
N ASN A 2 -21.58 -16.75 -0.54
CA ASN A 2 -20.86 -16.60 0.74
C ASN A 2 -19.36 -16.71 0.49
N LYS A 3 -18.70 -15.61 0.11
CA LYS A 3 -17.24 -15.55 0.19
C LYS A 3 -16.88 -15.47 1.67
N THR A 4 -16.15 -16.46 2.16
CA THR A 4 -15.59 -16.45 3.51
C THR A 4 -14.74 -15.19 3.70
N ILE A 5 -14.73 -14.65 4.92
CA ILE A 5 -14.00 -13.43 5.27
C ILE A 5 -12.54 -13.51 4.81
N PHE A 6 -11.91 -14.66 5.01
CA PHE A 6 -10.62 -14.99 4.42
C PHE A 6 -10.79 -16.15 3.45
N TYR A 7 -10.14 -16.06 2.30
CA TYR A 7 -10.11 -17.12 1.31
C TYR A 7 -8.75 -17.19 0.63
N PHE A 8 -8.38 -18.42 0.30
CA PHE A 8 -7.25 -18.71 -0.56
C PHE A 8 -7.77 -18.87 -1.98
N GLU A 9 -7.17 -18.14 -2.92
CA GLU A 9 -7.51 -18.27 -4.33
C GLU A 9 -6.21 -18.27 -5.14
N LYS A 10 -6.20 -18.99 -6.26
CA LYS A 10 -5.03 -19.05 -7.14
C LYS A 10 -4.66 -17.62 -7.59
N PRO A 11 -3.36 -17.25 -7.59
CA PRO A 11 -2.93 -15.97 -8.12
C PRO A 11 -3.42 -15.77 -9.56
N SER A 12 -4.05 -14.64 -9.80
CA SER A 12 -4.44 -14.16 -11.12
C SER A 12 -3.21 -13.70 -11.89
N LYS A 13 -3.35 -13.53 -13.22
CA LYS A 13 -2.28 -12.96 -14.05
C LYS A 13 -1.83 -11.58 -13.55
N TRP A 14 -2.78 -10.75 -13.09
CA TRP A 14 -2.48 -9.45 -12.51
C TRP A 14 -1.63 -9.56 -11.24
N ASP A 15 -1.96 -10.50 -10.34
CA ASP A 15 -1.17 -10.69 -9.12
C ASP A 15 0.27 -11.06 -9.46
N LEU A 16 0.46 -11.99 -10.41
CA LEU A 16 1.80 -12.42 -10.83
C LEU A 16 2.58 -11.26 -11.45
N VAL A 17 1.95 -10.47 -12.34
CA VAL A 17 2.57 -9.30 -12.96
C VAL A 17 2.97 -8.27 -11.91
N THR A 18 2.06 -7.93 -10.99
CA THR A 18 2.35 -6.94 -9.94
C THR A 18 3.45 -7.41 -9.01
N ILE A 19 3.45 -8.68 -8.59
CA ILE A 19 4.52 -9.25 -7.74
C ILE A 19 5.86 -9.21 -8.48
N LEU A 20 5.92 -9.67 -9.74
CA LEU A 20 7.17 -9.69 -10.50
C LEU A 20 7.73 -8.28 -10.75
N LEU A 21 6.87 -7.35 -11.16
CA LEU A 21 7.26 -5.95 -11.33
C LEU A 21 7.74 -5.34 -10.02
N TYR A 22 7.09 -5.67 -8.91
CA TYR A 22 7.47 -5.15 -7.61
C TYR A 22 8.81 -5.72 -7.14
N ILE A 23 9.10 -7.01 -7.36
CA ILE A 23 10.43 -7.60 -7.12
C ILE A 23 11.49 -6.86 -7.93
N ALA A 24 11.24 -6.64 -9.23
CA ALA A 24 12.18 -5.91 -10.08
C ALA A 24 12.42 -4.48 -9.60
N LEU A 25 11.35 -3.79 -9.15
CA LEU A 25 11.45 -2.44 -8.60
C LEU A 25 12.23 -2.42 -7.27
N THR A 26 11.96 -3.34 -6.35
CA THR A 26 12.71 -3.48 -5.10
C THR A 26 14.19 -3.75 -5.38
N ALA A 27 14.50 -4.64 -6.33
CA ALA A 27 15.87 -4.93 -6.75
C ALA A 27 16.54 -3.70 -7.38
N PHE A 28 15.82 -2.94 -8.21
CA PHE A 28 16.32 -1.69 -8.78
C PHE A 28 16.68 -0.67 -7.70
N ILE A 29 15.80 -0.44 -6.72
CA ILE A 29 16.05 0.48 -5.59
C ILE A 29 17.27 0.02 -4.78
N TYR A 30 17.39 -1.29 -4.56
CA TYR A 30 18.47 -1.85 -3.76
C TYR A 30 19.83 -1.75 -4.47
N LEU A 31 19.91 -2.19 -5.73
CA LEU A 31 21.16 -2.37 -6.48
C LEU A 31 21.69 -1.09 -7.10
N THR A 32 20.83 -0.11 -7.40
CA THR A 32 21.28 1.11 -8.07
C THR A 32 21.83 2.14 -7.07
N ASN A 33 22.85 2.88 -7.51
CA ASN A 33 23.38 4.04 -6.82
C ASN A 33 23.46 5.22 -7.80
N ILE A 34 22.28 5.65 -8.27
CA ILE A 34 22.12 6.76 -9.22
C ILE A 34 21.96 8.09 -8.48
N PRO A 35 22.32 9.24 -9.08
CA PRO A 35 22.17 10.55 -8.44
C PRO A 35 20.75 10.86 -7.96
N SER A 36 19.73 10.35 -8.67
CA SER A 36 18.32 10.54 -8.34
C SER A 36 17.75 9.45 -7.42
N LYS A 37 18.59 8.67 -6.71
CA LYS A 37 18.12 7.56 -5.86
C LYS A 37 17.15 8.03 -4.78
N VAL A 38 17.35 9.23 -4.23
CA VAL A 38 16.46 9.83 -3.22
C VAL A 38 15.02 9.97 -3.74
N ASP A 39 14.83 10.45 -4.96
CA ASP A 39 13.50 10.63 -5.57
C ASP A 39 12.83 9.28 -5.87
N TRP A 40 13.60 8.33 -6.38
CA TRP A 40 13.12 6.98 -6.64
C TRP A 40 12.73 6.25 -5.35
N LEU A 41 13.52 6.42 -4.28
CA LEU A 41 13.25 5.82 -2.98
C LEU A 41 12.00 6.43 -2.33
N PHE A 42 11.83 7.75 -2.44
CA PHE A 42 10.61 8.43 -1.99
C PHE A 42 9.38 7.96 -2.78
N GLY A 43 9.48 7.94 -4.11
CA GLY A 43 8.41 7.45 -4.99
C GLY A 43 8.09 5.98 -4.73
N TYR A 44 9.09 5.16 -4.44
CA TYR A 44 8.92 3.77 -4.03
C TYR A 44 8.20 3.68 -2.68
N SER A 45 8.66 4.43 -1.67
CA SER A 45 8.10 4.43 -0.32
C SER A 45 6.62 4.84 -0.32
N PHE A 46 6.32 6.04 -0.83
CA PHE A 46 4.96 6.59 -0.84
C PHE A 46 4.07 5.93 -1.90
N GLY A 47 4.62 5.71 -3.10
CA GLY A 47 3.90 5.13 -4.23
C GLY A 47 3.44 3.70 -3.98
N THR A 48 4.13 2.95 -3.12
CA THR A 48 3.69 1.60 -2.71
C THR A 48 2.32 1.61 -2.08
N HIS A 49 2.05 2.51 -1.13
CA HIS A 49 0.76 2.53 -0.43
C HIS A 49 -0.37 2.91 -1.38
N LEU A 50 -0.13 3.91 -2.24
CA LEU A 50 -1.06 4.30 -3.29
C LEU A 50 -1.32 3.16 -4.28
N PHE A 51 -0.26 2.48 -4.72
CA PHE A 51 -0.33 1.37 -5.65
C PHE A 51 -1.19 0.23 -5.09
N LEU A 52 -0.89 -0.17 -3.84
CA LEU A 52 -1.62 -1.23 -3.15
C LEU A 52 -3.10 -0.92 -3.01
N TYR A 53 -3.44 0.32 -2.63
CA TYR A 53 -4.82 0.70 -2.41
C TYR A 53 -5.60 0.90 -3.72
N PHE A 54 -5.06 1.60 -4.72
CA PHE A 54 -5.81 1.90 -5.95
C PHE A 54 -5.79 0.77 -6.97
N PHE A 55 -4.65 0.08 -7.10
CA PHE A 55 -4.43 -0.88 -8.19
C PHE A 55 -4.41 -2.33 -7.71
N ASN A 56 -4.19 -2.57 -6.41
CA ASN A 56 -4.07 -3.93 -5.87
C ASN A 56 -5.10 -4.31 -4.80
N TYR A 57 -6.06 -3.44 -4.46
CA TYR A 57 -7.02 -3.71 -3.39
C TYR A 57 -7.83 -4.99 -3.63
N LYS A 58 -8.25 -5.26 -4.87
CA LYS A 58 -8.99 -6.48 -5.21
C LYS A 58 -8.15 -7.73 -4.96
N SER A 59 -6.86 -7.66 -5.28
CA SER A 59 -5.92 -8.75 -5.06
C SER A 59 -5.62 -8.97 -3.59
N LEU A 60 -5.51 -7.90 -2.81
CA LEU A 60 -5.30 -7.94 -1.36
C LEU A 60 -6.47 -8.56 -0.58
N ARG A 61 -7.65 -8.75 -1.18
CA ARG A 61 -8.75 -9.51 -0.56
C ARG A 61 -8.44 -11.00 -0.42
N LYS A 62 -7.52 -11.53 -1.25
CA LYS A 62 -7.06 -12.92 -1.20
C LYS A 62 -5.98 -13.07 -0.14
N LEU A 63 -6.16 -14.00 0.80
CA LEU A 63 -5.28 -14.12 1.96
C LEU A 63 -3.84 -14.48 1.57
N ASN A 64 -3.66 -15.36 0.58
CA ASN A 64 -2.32 -15.69 0.06
C ASN A 64 -1.60 -14.50 -0.55
N ILE A 65 -2.30 -13.65 -1.31
CA ILE A 65 -1.68 -12.46 -1.91
C ILE A 65 -1.36 -11.44 -0.84
N TRP A 66 -2.27 -11.23 0.12
CA TRP A 66 -2.00 -10.35 1.26
C TRP A 66 -0.79 -10.81 2.08
N LEU A 67 -0.62 -12.11 2.33
CA LEU A 67 0.55 -12.66 3.01
C LEU A 67 1.86 -12.42 2.24
N ILE A 68 1.83 -12.49 0.90
CA ILE A 68 2.99 -12.13 0.07
C ILE A 68 3.35 -10.65 0.26
N TRP A 69 2.36 -9.75 0.30
CA TRP A 69 2.61 -8.33 0.58
C TRP A 69 3.08 -8.06 2.00
N ILE A 70 2.67 -8.89 2.97
CA ILE A 70 3.25 -8.86 4.32
C ILE A 70 4.76 -9.20 4.27
N ILE A 71 5.17 -10.20 3.48
CA ILE A 71 6.60 -10.51 3.29
C ILE A 71 7.34 -9.31 2.68
N PHE A 72 6.78 -8.64 1.66
CA PHE A 72 7.36 -7.39 1.14
C PHE A 72 7.47 -6.29 2.19
N SER A 73 6.50 -6.18 3.10
CA SER A 73 6.57 -5.18 4.17
C SER A 73 7.69 -5.45 5.17
N LEU A 74 8.11 -6.70 5.37
CA LEU A 74 9.32 -7.03 6.14
C LEU A 74 10.59 -6.58 5.41
N ILE A 75 10.65 -6.75 4.09
CA ILE A 75 11.74 -6.24 3.25
C ILE A 75 11.78 -4.70 3.34
N HIS A 76 10.63 -4.03 3.38
CA HIS A 76 10.56 -2.57 3.53
C HIS A 76 11.13 -2.10 4.86
N ILE A 77 10.84 -2.81 5.96
CA ILE A 77 11.45 -2.49 7.27
C ILE A 77 12.97 -2.65 7.20
N TYR A 78 13.47 -3.68 6.54
CA TYR A 78 14.90 -3.86 6.32
C TYR A 78 15.50 -2.69 5.52
N LEU A 79 14.92 -2.36 4.35
CA LEU A 79 15.39 -1.25 3.52
C LEU A 79 15.33 0.10 4.24
N TYR A 80 14.29 0.33 5.05
CA TYR A 80 14.22 1.53 5.88
C TYR A 80 15.42 1.63 6.82
N ARG A 81 15.75 0.56 7.55
CA ARG A 81 16.89 0.55 8.48
C ARG A 81 18.23 0.77 7.78
N GLU A 82 18.41 0.22 6.58
CA GLU A 82 19.63 0.43 5.79
C GLU A 82 19.77 1.87 5.29
N TYR A 83 18.66 2.55 4.98
CA TYR A 83 18.68 3.86 4.33
C TYR A 83 18.39 5.06 5.24
N VAL A 84 17.87 4.84 6.45
CA VAL A 84 17.42 5.91 7.36
C VAL A 84 18.54 6.87 7.75
N ASP A 85 19.77 6.39 7.92
CA ASP A 85 20.91 7.17 8.39
C ASP A 85 21.84 7.67 7.26
N ILE A 86 21.49 7.38 6.00
CA ILE A 86 22.30 7.82 4.85
C ILE A 86 21.97 9.28 4.52
N SER A 87 22.96 10.16 4.68
CA SER A 87 22.80 11.62 4.47
C SER A 87 22.35 11.99 3.05
N SER A 88 22.83 11.29 2.02
CA SER A 88 22.44 11.53 0.63
C SER A 88 21.02 11.06 0.28
N LEU A 89 20.36 10.33 1.18
CA LEU A 89 18.97 9.88 1.03
C LEU A 89 18.00 10.64 1.94
N GLN A 90 18.48 11.70 2.59
CA GLN A 90 17.65 12.63 3.34
C GLN A 90 16.98 13.62 2.40
N MET A 91 15.70 13.90 2.67
CA MET A 91 14.96 15.00 2.07
C MET A 91 14.74 16.09 3.13
N PHE A 92 14.28 17.27 2.71
CA PHE A 92 13.96 18.38 3.63
C PHE A 92 13.02 17.96 4.79
N ARG A 93 12.21 16.92 4.59
CA ARG A 93 11.20 16.44 5.53
C ARG A 93 11.56 15.13 6.23
N GLY A 94 12.81 14.67 6.11
CA GLY A 94 13.31 13.41 6.67
C GLY A 94 13.74 12.38 5.62
N PRO A 95 14.03 11.14 6.03
CA PRO A 95 14.56 10.10 5.14
C PRO A 95 13.58 9.74 4.01
N ALA A 96 14.05 9.63 2.77
CA ALA A 96 13.18 9.24 1.65
C ALA A 96 12.56 7.84 1.82
N ALA A 97 13.19 6.96 2.60
CA ALA A 97 12.70 5.62 2.92
C ALA A 97 11.60 5.59 4.00
N HIS A 98 11.22 6.73 4.58
CA HIS A 98 10.46 6.76 5.84
C HIS A 98 9.14 5.99 5.81
N GLY A 99 8.34 6.13 4.74
CA GLY A 99 7.04 5.44 4.62
C GLY A 99 7.14 3.91 4.51
N LEU A 100 8.31 3.36 4.17
CA LEU A 100 8.53 1.91 4.08
C LEU A 100 8.23 1.20 5.40
N GLN A 101 8.58 1.82 6.53
CA GLN A 101 8.42 1.24 7.87
C GLN A 101 6.96 0.97 8.26
N PHE A 102 5.99 1.62 7.60
CA PHE A 102 4.56 1.50 7.93
C PHE A 102 3.75 0.66 6.95
N THR A 103 4.40 0.08 5.93
CA THR A 103 3.70 -0.75 4.93
C THR A 103 2.90 -1.87 5.58
N TRP A 104 3.45 -2.53 6.61
CA TRP A 104 2.77 -3.62 7.33
C TRP A 104 1.51 -3.12 8.04
N LEU A 105 1.57 -1.94 8.66
CA LEU A 105 0.46 -1.33 9.38
C LEU A 105 -0.68 -0.97 8.42
N LEU A 106 -0.35 -0.42 7.25
CA LEU A 106 -1.33 -0.09 6.21
C LEU A 106 -1.96 -1.34 5.57
N LEU A 107 -1.21 -2.45 5.47
CA LEU A 107 -1.75 -3.74 5.03
C LEU A 107 -2.73 -4.33 6.05
N ILE A 108 -2.47 -4.17 7.34
CA ILE A 108 -3.42 -4.57 8.41
C ILE A 108 -4.64 -3.66 8.39
N LEU A 109 -4.45 -2.34 8.30
CA LEU A 109 -5.53 -1.36 8.21
C LEU A 109 -6.45 -1.69 7.03
N PHE A 110 -5.89 -2.03 5.87
CA PHE A 110 -6.66 -2.46 4.72
C PHE A 110 -7.60 -3.63 5.04
N GLN A 111 -7.11 -4.68 5.73
CA GLN A 111 -7.94 -5.80 6.12
C GLN A 111 -9.01 -5.39 7.13
N VAL A 112 -8.67 -4.55 8.12
CA VAL A 112 -9.65 -4.05 9.10
C VAL A 112 -10.78 -3.28 8.40
N LEU A 113 -10.45 -2.36 7.50
CA LEU A 113 -11.45 -1.60 6.73
C LEU A 113 -12.28 -2.51 5.81
N ARG A 114 -11.68 -3.57 5.26
CA ARG A 114 -12.40 -4.59 4.50
C ARG A 114 -13.41 -5.34 5.37
N LEU A 115 -13.03 -5.74 6.58
CA LEU A 115 -13.95 -6.38 7.54
C LEU A 115 -15.11 -5.45 7.90
N LEU A 116 -14.83 -4.16 8.13
CA LEU A 116 -15.86 -3.16 8.40
C LEU A 116 -16.81 -2.98 7.21
N SER A 117 -16.27 -2.91 5.98
CA SER A 117 -17.08 -2.86 4.76
C SER A 117 -18.01 -4.06 4.66
N ILE A 118 -17.49 -5.27 4.86
CA ILE A 118 -18.31 -6.50 4.80
C ILE A 118 -19.39 -6.45 5.89
N LYS A 119 -19.06 -6.06 7.12
CA LYS A 119 -20.01 -6.01 8.24
C LYS A 119 -21.12 -4.98 8.05
N ILE A 120 -20.81 -3.80 7.50
CA ILE A 120 -21.76 -2.68 7.38
C ILE A 120 -22.63 -2.81 6.14
N GLN A 121 -22.05 -3.17 4.99
CA GLN A 121 -22.75 -3.16 3.70
C GLN A 121 -22.81 -4.52 3.00
N ASN A 122 -22.32 -5.60 3.62
CA ASN A 122 -22.24 -6.95 3.03
C ASN A 122 -21.53 -6.96 1.66
N ARG A 123 -20.54 -6.08 1.50
CA ARG A 123 -19.79 -5.88 0.26
C ARG A 123 -18.31 -5.72 0.54
N GLU A 124 -17.51 -6.17 -0.42
CA GLU A 124 -16.06 -6.00 -0.39
C GLU A 124 -15.67 -4.53 -0.48
N LEU A 125 -14.60 -4.16 0.24
CA LEU A 125 -14.03 -2.81 0.19
C LEU A 125 -13.58 -2.47 -1.23
N VAL A 126 -13.90 -1.27 -1.68
CA VAL A 126 -13.58 -0.74 -3.00
C VAL A 126 -12.89 0.61 -2.87
N ALA A 127 -11.92 0.87 -3.75
CA ALA A 127 -11.34 2.19 -3.91
C ALA A 127 -12.29 3.09 -4.73
N PRO A 128 -12.72 4.26 -4.21
CA PRO A 128 -13.54 5.21 -4.97
C PRO A 128 -12.85 5.66 -6.27
N ALA A 129 -13.59 5.63 -7.38
CA ALA A 129 -13.14 6.14 -8.67
C ALA A 129 -14.02 7.30 -9.16
N LYS A 130 -13.47 8.14 -10.05
CA LYS A 130 -14.19 9.31 -10.63
C LYS A 130 -15.52 8.93 -11.29
N SER A 131 -15.62 7.74 -11.86
CA SER A 131 -16.80 7.21 -12.54
C SER A 131 -17.99 6.91 -11.62
N ARG A 132 -17.87 7.04 -10.28
CA ARG A 132 -18.84 6.56 -9.26
C ARG A 132 -19.16 5.06 -9.34
N THR A 133 -18.60 4.36 -10.31
CA THR A 133 -18.63 2.92 -10.49
C THR A 133 -17.23 2.37 -10.29
N ASP A 134 -17.14 1.27 -9.55
CA ASP A 134 -15.90 0.53 -9.38
C ASP A 134 -15.45 -0.07 -10.71
N ILE A 135 -14.17 0.11 -11.06
CA ILE A 135 -13.59 -0.36 -12.33
C ILE A 135 -13.54 -1.89 -12.36
N TRP A 136 -13.42 -2.54 -11.20
CA TRP A 136 -13.12 -3.96 -11.11
C TRP A 136 -14.33 -4.83 -10.78
N ASP A 137 -15.27 -4.32 -9.98
CA ASP A 137 -16.49 -5.03 -9.56
C ASP A 137 -17.75 -4.43 -10.20
N ASN A 138 -17.65 -3.40 -11.06
CA ASN A 138 -18.76 -2.76 -11.77
C ASN A 138 -19.95 -2.37 -10.87
N ARG A 139 -19.68 -2.04 -9.60
CA ARG A 139 -20.70 -1.63 -8.63
C ARG A 139 -20.63 -0.14 -8.34
N LYS A 140 -21.77 0.47 -8.02
CA LYS A 140 -21.78 1.87 -7.54
C LYS A 140 -21.03 1.96 -6.21
N VAL A 141 -20.18 2.98 -6.11
CA VAL A 141 -19.46 3.36 -4.89
C VAL A 141 -20.47 3.95 -3.91
N THR A 142 -20.48 3.46 -2.67
CA THR A 142 -21.38 3.92 -1.62
C THR A 142 -20.72 5.01 -0.77
N LEU A 143 -21.50 5.71 0.05
CA LEU A 143 -20.95 6.64 1.04
C LEU A 143 -20.02 5.93 2.05
N VAL A 144 -20.33 4.67 2.39
CA VAL A 144 -19.49 3.86 3.28
C VAL A 144 -18.12 3.61 2.64
N ASP A 145 -18.07 3.28 1.33
CA ASP A 145 -16.80 3.13 0.62
C ASP A 145 -15.96 4.42 0.66
N PHE A 146 -16.61 5.57 0.49
CA PHE A 146 -15.94 6.88 0.56
C PHE A 146 -15.41 7.18 1.97
N ILE A 147 -16.18 6.88 3.02
CA ILE A 147 -15.72 7.07 4.41
C ILE A 147 -14.51 6.17 4.70
N LEU A 148 -14.57 4.89 4.33
CA LEU A 148 -13.44 3.95 4.54
C LEU A 148 -12.20 4.37 3.76
N PHE A 149 -12.39 4.91 2.55
CA PHE A 149 -11.32 5.52 1.77
C PHE A 149 -10.67 6.71 2.48
N VAL A 150 -11.47 7.66 2.96
CA VAL A 150 -10.97 8.84 3.70
C VAL A 150 -10.22 8.40 4.96
N ILE A 151 -10.71 7.40 5.69
CA ILE A 151 -10.01 6.85 6.86
C ILE A 151 -8.65 6.28 6.46
N TYR A 152 -8.58 5.44 5.42
CA TYR A 152 -7.32 4.87 4.94
C TYR A 152 -6.33 5.97 4.55
N PHE A 153 -6.77 6.92 3.72
CA PHE A 153 -5.93 8.01 3.22
C PHE A 153 -5.45 8.93 4.33
N THR A 154 -6.32 9.27 5.28
CA THR A 154 -5.93 10.12 6.41
C THR A 154 -4.87 9.43 7.24
N ILE A 155 -4.99 8.13 7.52
CA ILE A 155 -3.99 7.38 8.29
C ILE A 155 -2.68 7.25 7.50
N MET A 156 -2.75 6.91 6.20
CA MET A 156 -1.56 6.84 5.33
C MET A 156 -0.80 8.17 5.33
N LEU A 157 -1.50 9.28 5.02
CA LEU A 157 -0.91 10.62 5.04
C LEU A 157 -0.40 10.99 6.43
N SER A 158 -1.13 10.66 7.49
CA SER A 158 -0.68 10.93 8.86
C SER A 158 0.61 10.18 9.18
N LEU A 159 0.75 8.92 8.78
CA LEU A 159 1.97 8.16 9.04
C LEU A 159 3.17 8.70 8.25
N ASP A 160 2.94 9.16 7.02
CA ASP A 160 3.97 9.77 6.19
C ASP A 160 4.27 11.24 6.55
N LEU A 161 3.33 11.99 7.13
CA LEU A 161 3.44 13.43 7.46
C LEU A 161 3.74 13.72 8.94
N ILE A 162 3.15 13.01 9.91
CA ILE A 162 3.29 13.30 11.36
C ILE A 162 4.70 12.98 11.88
N THR A 163 5.44 12.19 11.13
CA THR A 163 6.81 11.79 11.44
C THR A 163 7.85 12.66 10.76
N MET A 164 7.40 13.70 10.03
CA MET A 164 8.27 14.77 9.57
C MET A 164 8.73 15.56 10.79
N PRO A 165 10.04 15.67 11.07
CA PRO A 165 10.50 16.54 12.13
C PRO A 165 10.01 17.95 11.83
N ASN A 166 9.24 18.52 12.76
CA ASN A 166 8.98 19.96 12.80
C ASN A 166 10.34 20.63 12.97
N THR A 167 10.95 21.02 11.86
CA THR A 167 12.05 21.98 11.88
C THR A 167 11.42 23.32 12.21
N MET A 168 11.34 23.63 13.51
CA MET A 168 11.34 25.01 14.00
C MET A 168 12.77 25.55 13.92
#